data_AF-A0A3P1Y5I8-F1
#
_entry.id   AF-A0A3P1Y5I8-F1
#
_cell.length_a   1.000
_cell.length_b   1.000
_cell.length_c   1.000
_cell.angle_alpha   90.00
_cell.angle_beta   90.00
_cell.angle_gamma   90.00
#
_symmetry.space_group_name_H-M   'P 1'
#
loop_
_entity.id
_entity.type
_entity.pdbx_description
1 polymer ?
#
loop_
_entity_poly.entity_id
_entity_poly.type
_entity_poly.pdbx_seq_one_letter_code
_entity_poly.pdbx_strand_id
1 'polypeptide(L)'
;MKQGKKSEALILFSRLPVGTETKTRLSPILDEPQREALHRCFWADAFAASLELRDRADLFLYWTGSGRPEAYASLIPSAFTLREQRGKSLGDRMLAAARDALEAGYERAAIVGTDIPHMRPASIGRAFDLLAEADVVLGPTPDGGYWLIGLTRAIPELFDLSVPWGSGGVRLGTLERARNAGCLCAETDEYRDLDTPDDLRAFLEEHHERGTATRRYLEDLGIGSSPATT
;
A
#
# COMPACT_ATOMS: atom_id res chain seq x y z
N MET A 1 -17.33 -26.45 -2.53
CA MET A 1 -15.96 -26.87 -2.91
C MET A 1 -15.01 -26.02 -2.09
N LYS A 2 -14.11 -26.61 -1.29
CA LYS A 2 -13.05 -25.83 -0.63
C LYS A 2 -12.12 -25.34 -1.74
N GLN A 3 -12.08 -24.02 -2.01
CA GLN A 3 -11.03 -23.48 -2.87
C GLN A 3 -9.69 -23.91 -2.25
N GLY A 4 -8.82 -24.50 -3.08
CA GLY A 4 -7.45 -24.81 -2.65
C GLY A 4 -6.77 -23.52 -2.20
N LYS A 5 -5.85 -23.63 -1.24
CA LYS A 5 -5.07 -22.49 -0.78
C LYS A 5 -4.36 -21.86 -1.99
N LYS A 6 -4.50 -20.55 -2.17
CA LYS A 6 -3.82 -19.82 -3.25
C LYS A 6 -2.33 -19.75 -2.95
N SER A 7 -1.50 -19.68 -3.99
CA SER A 7 -0.04 -19.57 -3.84
C SER A 7 0.41 -18.13 -3.54
N GLU A 8 -0.48 -17.15 -3.71
CA GLU A 8 -0.16 -15.72 -3.60
C GLU A 8 -0.88 -15.07 -2.42
N ALA A 9 -0.19 -14.17 -1.73
CA ALA A 9 -0.74 -13.34 -0.65
C ALA A 9 -0.57 -11.86 -0.99
N LEU A 10 -1.68 -11.13 -1.00
CA LEU A 10 -1.70 -9.66 -1.09
C LEU A 10 -1.98 -9.08 0.30
N ILE A 11 -1.03 -8.31 0.79
CA ILE A 11 -1.03 -7.71 2.12
C ILE A 11 -1.20 -6.20 1.97
N LEU A 12 -2.35 -5.69 2.37
CA LEU A 12 -2.55 -4.24 2.53
C LEU A 12 -2.03 -3.80 3.89
N PHE A 13 -1.12 -2.84 3.90
CA PHE A 13 -0.62 -2.15 5.09
C PHE A 13 -1.35 -0.84 5.26
N SER A 14 -1.99 -0.66 6.41
CA SER A 14 -2.65 0.59 6.72
C SER A 14 -2.65 0.92 8.20
N ARG A 15 -2.71 2.22 8.52
CA ARG A 15 -3.17 2.66 9.83
C ARG A 15 -4.69 2.62 9.84
N LEU A 16 -5.30 2.42 11.01
CA LEU A 16 -6.74 2.65 11.12
C LEU A 16 -7.07 4.13 10.85
N PRO A 17 -8.17 4.45 10.16
CA PRO A 17 -8.58 5.83 9.87
C PRO A 17 -9.22 6.44 11.13
N VAL A 18 -8.41 6.67 12.17
CA VAL A 18 -8.88 7.11 13.49
C VAL A 18 -8.33 8.50 13.79
N GLY A 19 -9.24 9.47 13.92
CA GLY A 19 -9.02 10.75 14.59
C GLY A 19 -7.72 11.49 14.22
N THR A 20 -7.09 12.11 15.23
CA THR A 20 -5.93 13.00 15.04
C THR A 20 -4.70 12.36 14.38
N GLU A 21 -4.52 11.03 14.48
CA GLU A 21 -3.36 10.30 13.95
C GLU A 21 -3.37 10.14 12.43
N THR A 22 -4.53 10.38 11.80
CA THR A 22 -4.77 10.03 10.40
C THR A 22 -4.44 11.18 9.46
N LYS A 23 -3.72 10.89 8.37
CA LYS A 23 -3.38 11.85 7.31
C LYS A 23 -2.91 13.23 7.81
N THR A 24 -2.06 13.26 8.83
CA THR A 24 -1.65 14.50 9.53
C THR A 24 -0.99 15.54 8.62
N ARG A 25 -0.31 15.11 7.56
CA ARG A 25 0.26 15.99 6.53
C ARG A 25 -0.78 16.79 5.73
N LEU A 26 -2.05 16.38 5.76
CA LEU A 26 -3.18 17.07 5.13
C LEU A 26 -3.90 18.04 6.09
N SER A 27 -3.47 18.13 7.35
CA SER A 27 -4.05 19.08 8.33
C SER A 27 -4.05 20.56 7.92
N PRO A 28 -3.17 21.06 7.02
CA PRO A 28 -3.26 22.44 6.56
C PRO A 28 -4.51 22.75 5.72
N ILE A 29 -5.15 21.73 5.13
CA ILE A 29 -6.29 21.90 4.20
C ILE A 29 -7.53 21.09 4.60
N LEU A 30 -7.39 20.13 5.53
CA LEU A 30 -8.47 19.25 5.99
C LEU A 30 -8.51 19.22 7.52
N ASP A 31 -9.71 19.39 8.08
CA ASP A 31 -9.93 19.13 9.50
C ASP A 31 -9.86 17.63 9.85
N GLU A 32 -9.92 17.29 11.13
CA GLU A 32 -9.84 15.89 11.58
C GLU A 32 -10.95 14.99 11.01
N PRO A 33 -12.25 15.33 11.11
CA PRO A 33 -13.31 14.57 10.46
C PRO A 33 -13.10 14.37 8.97
N GLN A 34 -12.61 15.40 8.27
CA GLN A 34 -12.38 15.34 6.83
C GLN A 34 -11.23 14.41 6.46
N ARG A 35 -10.13 14.42 7.24
CA ARG A 35 -9.00 13.51 7.07
C ARG A 35 -9.39 12.06 7.30
N GLU A 36 -10.20 11.80 8.32
CA GLU A 36 -10.71 10.47 8.60
C GLU A 36 -11.61 9.96 7.46
N ALA A 37 -12.54 10.79 6.99
CA ALA A 37 -13.39 10.45 5.85
C ALA A 37 -12.58 10.21 4.56
N LEU A 38 -11.56 11.04 4.27
CA LEU A 38 -10.67 10.85 3.13
C LEU A 38 -9.94 9.50 3.21
N HIS A 39 -9.40 9.15 4.37
CA HIS A 39 -8.68 7.88 4.55
C HIS A 39 -9.63 6.67 4.42
N ARG A 40 -10.90 6.79 4.81
CA ARG A 40 -11.92 5.76 4.52
C ARG A 40 -12.17 5.63 3.01
N CYS A 41 -12.12 6.71 2.24
CA CYS A 41 -12.19 6.64 0.78
C CYS A 41 -10.97 5.93 0.17
N PHE A 42 -9.77 6.18 0.70
CA PHE A 42 -8.55 5.47 0.28
C PHE A 42 -8.69 3.96 0.52
N TRP A 43 -9.21 3.57 1.68
CA TRP A 43 -9.55 2.17 1.96
C TRP A 43 -10.55 1.60 0.96
N ALA A 44 -11.64 2.32 0.67
CA ALA A 44 -12.65 1.85 -0.26
C ALA A 44 -12.05 1.57 -1.65
N ASP A 45 -11.22 2.47 -2.16
CA ASP A 45 -10.56 2.32 -3.46
C ASP A 45 -9.51 1.18 -3.44
N ALA A 46 -8.68 1.09 -2.40
CA ALA A 46 -7.67 0.04 -2.24
C ALA A 46 -8.30 -1.36 -2.08
N PHE A 47 -9.39 -1.47 -1.33
CA PHE A 47 -10.15 -2.71 -1.19
C PHE A 47 -10.83 -3.11 -2.50
N ALA A 48 -11.43 -2.17 -3.22
CA ALA A 48 -12.03 -2.43 -4.53
C ALA A 48 -11.00 -3.01 -5.51
N ALA A 49 -9.80 -2.40 -5.58
CA ALA A 49 -8.72 -2.92 -6.41
C ALA A 49 -8.25 -4.32 -5.98
N SER A 50 -8.08 -4.53 -4.67
CA SER A 50 -7.61 -5.81 -4.14
C SER A 50 -8.63 -6.94 -4.32
N LEU A 51 -9.92 -6.64 -4.23
CA LEU A 51 -11.00 -7.62 -4.41
C LEU A 51 -11.05 -8.21 -5.83
N GLU A 52 -10.55 -7.51 -6.83
CA GLU A 52 -10.43 -8.05 -8.19
C GLU A 52 -9.33 -9.11 -8.31
N LEU A 53 -8.39 -9.16 -7.37
CA LEU A 53 -7.34 -10.17 -7.28
C LEU A 53 -7.72 -11.33 -6.36
N ARG A 54 -8.94 -11.35 -5.80
CA ARG A 54 -9.34 -12.34 -4.77
C ARG A 54 -9.34 -13.77 -5.27
N ASP A 55 -9.44 -14.03 -6.57
CA ASP A 55 -9.36 -15.39 -7.12
C ASP A 55 -7.91 -15.84 -7.35
N ARG A 56 -6.98 -14.88 -7.34
CA ARG A 56 -5.54 -15.07 -7.58
C ARG A 56 -4.74 -15.10 -6.27
N ALA A 57 -5.02 -14.19 -5.34
CA ALA A 57 -4.33 -14.06 -4.06
C ALA A 57 -5.29 -14.12 -2.87
N ASP A 58 -4.79 -14.59 -1.72
CA ASP A 58 -5.45 -14.38 -0.44
C ASP A 58 -5.17 -12.97 0.06
N LEU A 59 -6.19 -12.33 0.61
CA LEU A 59 -6.17 -10.91 0.94
C LEU A 59 -6.01 -10.72 2.45
N PHE A 60 -5.04 -9.89 2.84
CA PHE A 60 -4.77 -9.55 4.21
C PHE A 60 -4.81 -8.04 4.42
N LEU A 61 -5.36 -7.60 5.56
CA LEU A 61 -5.21 -6.23 6.03
C LEU A 61 -4.40 -6.28 7.33
N TYR A 62 -3.19 -5.75 7.23
CA TYR A 62 -2.26 -5.56 8.33
C TYR A 62 -2.42 -4.14 8.87
N TRP A 63 -3.04 -4.01 10.04
CA TRP A 63 -3.42 -2.72 10.62
C TRP A 63 -2.50 -2.28 11.78
N THR A 64 -2.47 -0.99 12.05
CA THR A 64 -1.82 -0.37 13.23
C THR A 64 -2.58 0.89 13.66
N GLY A 65 -2.19 1.50 14.78
CA GLY A 65 -2.85 2.69 15.35
C GLY A 65 -3.54 2.38 16.68
N SER A 66 -4.03 3.43 17.36
CA SER A 66 -4.62 3.33 18.71
C SER A 66 -6.04 2.74 18.76
N GLY A 67 -6.71 2.59 17.60
CA GLY A 67 -8.05 2.01 17.49
C GLY A 67 -8.10 0.49 17.43
N ARG A 68 -9.29 -0.04 17.16
CA ARG A 68 -9.50 -1.47 16.85
C ARG A 68 -10.22 -1.62 15.51
N PRO A 69 -9.85 -2.60 14.68
CA PRO A 69 -10.43 -2.76 13.34
C PRO A 69 -11.94 -3.06 13.37
N GLU A 70 -12.48 -3.60 14.46
CA GLU A 70 -13.90 -3.88 14.64
C GLU A 70 -14.78 -2.63 14.54
N ALA A 71 -14.25 -1.46 14.91
CA ALA A 71 -14.94 -0.18 14.73
C ALA A 71 -15.17 0.17 13.24
N TYR A 72 -14.40 -0.46 12.34
CA TYR A 72 -14.45 -0.27 10.90
C TYR A 72 -14.87 -1.54 10.16
N ALA A 73 -15.46 -2.52 10.85
CA ALA A 73 -15.83 -3.81 10.27
C ALA A 73 -16.78 -3.68 9.06
N SER A 74 -17.63 -2.65 9.02
CA SER A 74 -18.51 -2.38 7.88
C SER A 74 -17.78 -1.89 6.63
N LEU A 75 -16.56 -1.37 6.76
CA LEU A 75 -15.72 -0.89 5.66
C LEU A 75 -14.79 -1.97 5.14
N ILE A 76 -14.48 -2.98 5.95
CA ILE A 76 -13.52 -4.04 5.64
C ILE A 76 -14.29 -5.20 4.97
N PRO A 77 -13.99 -5.55 3.70
CA PRO A 77 -14.66 -6.67 3.06
C PRO A 77 -14.33 -7.99 3.77
N SER A 78 -15.31 -8.88 3.86
CA SER A 78 -15.15 -10.20 4.52
C SER A 78 -14.12 -11.12 3.87
N ALA A 79 -13.64 -10.78 2.67
CA ALA A 79 -12.55 -11.48 1.99
C ALA A 79 -11.18 -11.24 2.64
N PHE A 80 -11.04 -10.18 3.45
CA PHE A 80 -9.78 -9.83 4.11
C PHE A 80 -9.60 -10.58 5.42
N THR A 81 -8.44 -11.18 5.59
CA THR A 81 -7.97 -11.66 6.89
C THR A 81 -7.24 -10.54 7.63
N LEU A 82 -7.68 -10.24 8.85
CA LEU A 82 -7.11 -9.17 9.66
C LEU A 82 -5.90 -9.64 10.48
N ARG A 83 -4.85 -8.81 10.52
CA ARG A 83 -3.65 -9.01 11.32
C ARG A 83 -3.17 -7.67 11.88
N GLU A 84 -2.68 -7.66 13.10
CA GLU A 84 -2.00 -6.48 13.64
C GLU A 84 -0.55 -6.46 13.12
N GLN A 85 -0.07 -5.28 12.73
CA GLN A 85 1.34 -5.09 12.36
C GLN A 85 2.24 -5.28 13.59
N ARG A 86 3.26 -6.14 13.48
CA ARG A 86 4.18 -6.46 14.58
C ARG A 86 5.59 -5.99 14.28
N GLY A 87 6.12 -5.09 15.11
CA GLY A 87 7.49 -4.57 14.94
C GLY A 87 7.62 -3.13 15.44
N LYS A 88 8.84 -2.72 15.78
CA LYS A 88 9.11 -1.38 16.32
C LYS A 88 9.16 -0.35 15.20
N SER A 89 9.84 -0.70 14.11
CA SER A 89 9.97 0.13 12.91
C SER A 89 9.00 -0.29 11.79
N LEU A 90 8.86 0.53 10.75
CA LEU A 90 8.10 0.14 9.55
C LEU A 90 8.73 -1.09 8.87
N GLY A 91 10.07 -1.12 8.77
CA GLY A 91 10.81 -2.25 8.23
C GLY A 91 10.55 -3.54 9.01
N ASP A 92 10.57 -3.48 10.35
CA ASP A 92 10.29 -4.64 11.20
C ASP A 92 8.89 -5.21 10.92
N ARG A 93 7.90 -4.32 10.76
CA ARG A 93 6.50 -4.69 10.50
C ARG A 93 6.35 -5.33 9.14
N MET A 94 6.97 -4.77 8.11
CA MET A 94 6.97 -5.33 6.76
C MET A 94 7.64 -6.70 6.73
N LEU A 95 8.80 -6.86 7.39
CA LEU A 95 9.49 -8.14 7.51
C LEU A 95 8.63 -9.18 8.22
N ALA A 96 7.97 -8.81 9.32
CA ALA A 96 7.08 -9.71 10.04
C ALA A 96 5.90 -10.17 9.18
N ALA A 97 5.28 -9.27 8.42
CA ALA A 97 4.18 -9.61 7.52
C ALA A 97 4.62 -10.50 6.34
N ALA A 98 5.79 -10.21 5.75
CA ALA A 98 6.37 -11.06 4.72
C ALA A 98 6.63 -12.47 5.24
N ARG A 99 7.24 -12.59 6.43
CA ARG A 99 7.47 -13.88 7.10
C ARG A 99 6.16 -14.62 7.35
N ASP A 100 5.15 -13.96 7.90
CA ASP A 100 3.86 -14.58 8.17
C ASP A 100 3.25 -15.24 6.93
N ALA A 101 3.28 -14.55 5.79
CA ALA A 101 2.77 -15.11 4.54
C ALA A 101 3.65 -16.27 4.04
N LEU A 102 4.95 -16.06 3.95
CA LEU A 102 5.86 -17.05 3.36
C LEU A 102 5.94 -18.32 4.22
N GLU A 103 5.98 -18.20 5.55
CA GLU A 103 5.96 -19.33 6.49
C GLU A 103 4.59 -20.02 6.56
N ALA A 104 3.49 -19.30 6.27
CA ALA A 104 2.20 -19.94 6.07
C ALA A 104 2.17 -20.80 4.79
N GLY A 105 3.19 -20.71 3.92
CA GLY A 105 3.36 -21.50 2.70
C GLY A 105 2.79 -20.81 1.46
N TYR A 106 2.71 -19.48 1.44
CA TYR A 106 2.51 -18.75 0.17
C TYR A 106 3.85 -18.68 -0.56
N GLU A 107 3.85 -18.88 -1.87
CA GLU A 107 5.06 -18.81 -2.71
C GLU A 107 5.48 -17.37 -2.99
N ARG A 108 4.51 -16.45 -3.03
CA ARG A 108 4.71 -15.04 -3.39
C ARG A 108 3.86 -14.16 -2.47
N ALA A 109 4.50 -13.19 -1.83
CA ALA A 109 3.83 -12.21 -0.98
C ALA A 109 4.08 -10.80 -1.53
N ALA A 110 3.04 -9.99 -1.65
CA ALA A 110 3.13 -8.58 -2.00
C ALA A 110 2.57 -7.71 -0.87
N ILE A 111 3.35 -6.73 -0.41
CA ILE A 111 2.96 -5.73 0.58
C ILE A 111 2.72 -4.41 -0.13
N VAL A 112 1.56 -3.80 0.11
CA VAL A 112 1.09 -2.58 -0.55
C VAL A 112 0.48 -1.62 0.47
N GLY A 113 0.78 -0.32 0.37
CA GLY A 113 0.12 0.72 1.17
C GLY A 113 -1.28 1.05 0.66
N THR A 114 -2.15 1.59 1.53
CA THR A 114 -3.52 2.00 1.12
C THR A 114 -3.60 3.40 0.51
N ASP A 115 -2.49 4.12 0.43
CA ASP A 115 -2.47 5.56 0.11
C ASP A 115 -2.45 5.87 -1.39
N ILE A 116 -2.78 4.89 -2.24
CA ILE A 116 -2.71 4.97 -3.70
C ILE A 116 -4.07 4.55 -4.29
N PRO A 117 -5.08 5.43 -4.22
CA PRO A 117 -6.44 5.08 -4.64
C PRO A 117 -6.56 4.82 -6.15
N HIS A 118 -5.65 5.33 -6.97
CA HIS A 118 -5.62 5.08 -8.43
C HIS A 118 -4.83 3.81 -8.82
N MET A 119 -4.34 3.03 -7.85
CA MET A 119 -3.63 1.79 -8.10
C MET A 119 -4.50 0.80 -8.90
N ARG A 120 -3.91 0.20 -9.94
CA ARG A 120 -4.59 -0.80 -10.78
C ARG A 120 -4.29 -2.22 -10.28
N PRO A 121 -5.29 -3.11 -10.20
CA PRO A 121 -5.09 -4.53 -9.88
C PRO A 121 -4.10 -5.20 -10.83
N ALA A 122 -4.10 -4.80 -12.11
CA ALA A 122 -3.18 -5.30 -13.12
C ALA A 122 -1.70 -5.06 -12.76
N SER A 123 -1.38 -3.96 -12.08
CA SER A 123 -0.01 -3.64 -11.67
C SER A 123 0.47 -4.52 -10.51
N ILE A 124 -0.42 -4.89 -9.60
CA ILE A 124 -0.14 -5.91 -8.57
C ILE A 124 -0.04 -7.29 -9.22
N GLY A 125 -0.95 -7.63 -10.15
CA GLY A 125 -0.90 -8.87 -10.92
C GLY A 125 0.44 -9.04 -11.65
N ARG A 126 0.90 -7.98 -12.32
CA ARG A 126 2.22 -7.92 -12.94
C ARG A 126 3.34 -8.14 -11.92
N ALA A 127 3.24 -7.58 -10.72
CA ALA A 127 4.24 -7.82 -9.69
C ALA A 127 4.31 -9.31 -9.29
N PHE A 128 3.16 -9.97 -9.16
CA PHE A 128 3.13 -11.42 -8.92
C PHE A 128 3.66 -12.23 -10.10
N ASP A 129 3.38 -11.82 -11.35
CA ASP A 129 3.93 -12.48 -12.55
C ASP A 129 5.46 -12.35 -12.59
N LEU A 130 6.00 -11.17 -12.28
CA LEU A 130 7.45 -10.94 -12.20
C LEU A 130 8.10 -11.78 -11.10
N LEU A 131 7.43 -12.02 -9.98
CA LEU A 131 7.91 -12.91 -8.90
C LEU A 131 7.97 -14.40 -9.30
N ALA A 132 7.51 -14.78 -10.50
CA ALA A 132 7.78 -16.12 -11.04
C ALA A 132 9.25 -16.29 -11.46
N GLU A 133 9.93 -15.19 -11.79
CA GLU A 133 11.32 -15.18 -12.29
C GLU A 133 12.26 -14.31 -11.45
N ALA A 134 11.72 -13.51 -10.52
CA ALA A 134 12.47 -12.66 -9.61
C ALA A 134 12.20 -13.02 -8.14
N ASP A 135 13.14 -12.69 -7.26
CA ASP A 135 12.99 -12.86 -5.81
C ASP A 135 12.37 -11.64 -5.14
N VAL A 136 12.62 -10.45 -5.71
CA VAL A 136 12.17 -9.15 -5.19
C VAL A 136 11.56 -8.34 -6.33
N VAL A 137 10.36 -7.81 -6.11
CA VAL A 137 9.72 -6.87 -7.03
C VAL A 137 9.38 -5.59 -6.30
N LEU A 138 9.77 -4.43 -6.84
CA LEU A 138 9.36 -3.14 -6.30
C LEU A 138 8.36 -2.43 -7.22
N GLY A 139 7.36 -1.77 -6.64
CA GLY A 139 6.57 -0.74 -7.33
C GLY A 139 7.11 0.63 -6.94
N PRO A 140 7.81 1.35 -7.83
CA PRO A 140 8.49 2.59 -7.46
C PRO A 140 7.51 3.74 -7.18
N THR A 141 7.93 4.70 -6.36
CA THR A 141 7.29 6.01 -6.21
C THR A 141 8.21 7.12 -6.77
N PRO A 142 7.66 8.23 -7.28
CA PRO A 142 8.46 9.31 -7.87
C PRO A 142 9.47 9.97 -6.91
N ASP A 143 9.25 9.88 -5.59
CA ASP A 143 10.10 10.46 -4.55
C ASP A 143 11.30 9.57 -4.15
N GLY A 144 11.50 8.45 -4.84
CA GLY A 144 12.59 7.51 -4.58
C GLY A 144 12.28 6.44 -3.53
N GLY A 145 11.02 6.33 -3.12
CA GLY A 145 10.49 5.20 -2.36
C GLY A 145 9.91 4.09 -3.24
N TYR A 146 9.08 3.25 -2.63
CA TYR A 146 8.28 2.25 -3.32
C TYR A 146 6.94 2.07 -2.61
N TRP A 147 5.89 1.82 -3.39
CA TRP A 147 4.53 1.57 -2.90
C TRP A 147 4.21 0.09 -2.74
N LEU A 148 4.95 -0.77 -3.46
CA LEU A 148 4.83 -2.21 -3.42
C LEU A 148 6.20 -2.83 -3.19
N ILE A 149 6.24 -3.84 -2.33
CA ILE A 149 7.34 -4.80 -2.28
C ILE A 149 6.78 -6.22 -2.37
N GLY A 150 7.22 -6.94 -3.39
CA GLY A 150 6.93 -8.34 -3.64
C GLY A 150 8.13 -9.21 -3.29
N LEU A 151 7.91 -10.37 -2.67
CA LEU A 151 8.95 -11.27 -2.18
C LEU A 151 8.56 -12.74 -2.40
N THR A 152 9.53 -13.57 -2.78
CA THR A 152 9.42 -15.05 -2.79
C THR A 152 10.00 -15.71 -1.54
N ARG A 153 10.79 -14.97 -0.77
CA ARG A 153 11.39 -15.39 0.51
C ARG A 153 11.61 -14.20 1.43
N ALA A 154 11.70 -14.43 2.74
CA ALA A 154 11.99 -13.38 3.70
C ALA A 154 13.47 -12.99 3.60
N ILE A 155 13.75 -11.71 3.39
CA ILE A 155 15.11 -11.16 3.25
C ILE A 155 15.24 -10.01 4.27
N PRO A 156 15.67 -10.30 5.52
CA PRO A 156 15.75 -9.30 6.59
C PRO A 156 16.57 -8.06 6.24
N GLU A 157 17.62 -8.22 5.43
CA GLU A 157 18.56 -7.18 5.02
C GLU A 157 17.86 -6.02 4.29
N LEU A 158 16.75 -6.30 3.58
CA LEU A 158 15.96 -5.28 2.88
C LEU A 158 15.26 -4.30 3.82
N PHE A 159 15.06 -4.70 5.08
CA PHE A 159 14.26 -3.95 6.05
C PHE A 159 15.08 -3.36 7.19
N ASP A 160 16.41 -3.53 7.15
CA ASP A 160 17.29 -3.03 8.20
C ASP A 160 17.47 -1.50 8.12
N LEU A 161 16.69 -0.77 8.91
CA LEU A 161 16.77 0.69 8.98
C LEU A 161 17.95 1.20 9.81
N SER A 162 18.74 0.33 10.46
CA SER A 162 19.95 0.75 11.19
C SER A 162 21.07 1.20 10.26
N VAL A 163 21.03 0.75 9.00
CA VAL A 163 21.95 1.18 7.95
C VAL A 163 21.26 2.29 7.14
N PRO A 164 21.84 3.50 7.05
CA PRO A 164 21.30 4.55 6.20
C PRO A 164 21.13 4.06 4.77
N TRP A 165 19.98 4.37 4.17
CA TRP A 165 19.85 4.27 2.73
C TRP A 165 20.83 5.27 2.11
N GLY A 166 21.65 4.84 1.16
CA GLY A 166 22.65 5.70 0.51
C GLY A 166 22.00 6.88 -0.22
N SER A 167 22.81 7.64 -0.96
CA SER A 167 22.35 8.84 -1.69
C SER A 167 21.22 8.59 -2.72
N GLY A 168 20.91 7.33 -3.03
CA GLY A 168 19.87 6.93 -3.97
C GLY A 168 18.45 6.76 -3.41
N GLY A 169 18.22 7.04 -2.12
CA GLY A 169 16.91 6.88 -1.49
C GLY A 169 16.54 5.44 -1.14
N VAL A 170 15.35 5.26 -0.58
CA VAL A 170 14.89 3.98 0.01
C VAL A 170 14.84 2.87 -1.04
N ARG A 171 14.34 3.16 -2.24
CA ARG A 171 14.23 2.20 -3.34
C ARG A 171 15.59 1.68 -3.82
N LEU A 172 16.50 2.59 -4.20
CA LEU A 172 17.80 2.17 -4.73
C LEU A 172 18.61 1.42 -3.69
N GLY A 173 18.56 1.87 -2.44
CA GLY A 173 19.19 1.15 -1.34
C GLY A 173 18.59 -0.25 -1.15
N THR A 174 17.26 -0.40 -1.25
CA THR A 174 16.60 -1.71 -1.14
C THR A 174 17.05 -2.65 -2.27
N LEU A 175 17.09 -2.16 -3.51
CA LEU A 175 17.57 -2.92 -4.67
C LEU A 175 19.04 -3.32 -4.54
N GLU A 176 19.89 -2.42 -4.03
CA GLU A 176 21.30 -2.71 -3.78
C GLU A 176 21.46 -3.83 -2.75
N ARG A 177 20.73 -3.77 -1.64
CA ARG A 177 20.76 -4.83 -0.63
C ARG A 177 20.22 -6.16 -1.15
N ALA A 178 19.15 -6.13 -1.95
CA ALA A 178 18.62 -7.34 -2.59
C ALA A 178 19.67 -7.99 -3.50
N ARG A 179 20.33 -7.21 -4.35
CA ARG A 179 21.41 -7.71 -5.22
C ARG A 179 22.59 -8.25 -4.43
N ASN A 180 22.98 -7.57 -3.34
CA ASN A 180 24.04 -8.05 -2.44
C ASN A 180 23.66 -9.37 -1.73
N ALA A 181 22.37 -9.60 -1.51
CA ALA A 181 21.84 -10.86 -1.00
C ALA A 181 21.63 -11.93 -2.10
N GLY A 182 22.14 -11.71 -3.31
CA GLY A 182 22.06 -12.63 -4.44
C GLY A 182 20.67 -12.74 -5.09
N CYS A 183 19.79 -11.75 -4.86
CA CYS A 183 18.41 -11.77 -5.34
C CYS A 183 18.28 -11.24 -6.77
N LEU A 184 17.44 -11.87 -7.57
CA LEU A 184 16.93 -11.31 -8.81
C LEU A 184 15.86 -10.25 -8.48
N CYS A 185 16.02 -9.06 -9.05
CA CYS A 185 15.14 -7.92 -8.79
C CYS A 185 14.43 -7.49 -10.07
N ALA A 186 13.14 -7.19 -9.97
CA ALA A 186 12.36 -6.58 -11.04
C ALA A 186 11.51 -5.42 -10.49
N GLU A 187 10.87 -4.67 -11.39
CA GLU A 187 10.01 -3.55 -11.02
C GLU A 187 8.69 -3.58 -11.80
N THR A 188 7.61 -3.20 -11.11
CA THR A 188 6.28 -3.01 -11.71
C THR A 188 6.03 -1.52 -11.99
N ASP A 189 4.78 -1.16 -12.31
CA ASP A 189 4.38 0.21 -12.60
C ASP A 189 4.67 1.19 -11.43
N GLU A 190 5.01 2.42 -11.80
CA GLU A 190 5.18 3.54 -10.86
C GLU A 190 3.82 4.11 -10.44
N TYR A 191 3.69 4.45 -9.15
CA TYR A 191 2.52 5.13 -8.60
C TYR A 191 2.93 6.19 -7.58
N ARG A 192 2.10 7.22 -7.41
CA ARG A 192 2.27 8.27 -6.39
C ARG A 192 1.30 8.02 -5.24
N ASP A 193 1.81 8.06 -4.01
CA ASP A 193 1.00 8.09 -2.80
C ASP A 193 0.41 9.47 -2.54
N LEU A 194 -0.81 9.50 -2.00
CA LEU A 194 -1.53 10.73 -1.71
C LEU A 194 -1.34 11.12 -0.26
N ASP A 195 -0.23 11.81 0.01
CA ASP A 195 0.19 12.16 1.37
C ASP A 195 0.21 13.66 1.64
N THR A 196 0.35 14.49 0.60
CA THR A 196 0.41 15.95 0.72
C THR A 196 -0.72 16.65 -0.04
N PRO A 197 -1.01 17.93 0.25
CA PRO A 197 -1.96 18.72 -0.52
C PRO A 197 -1.65 18.77 -2.02
N ASP A 198 -0.37 18.79 -2.39
CA ASP A 198 0.05 18.80 -3.79
C ASP A 198 -0.25 17.47 -4.49
N ASP A 199 -0.10 16.34 -3.79
CA ASP A 199 -0.46 15.04 -4.35
C ASP A 199 -1.98 14.95 -4.61
N LEU A 200 -2.81 15.51 -3.72
CA LEU A 200 -4.26 15.56 -3.94
C LEU A 200 -4.64 16.42 -5.15
N ARG A 201 -3.96 17.56 -5.35
CA ARG A 201 -4.19 18.42 -6.53
C ARG A 201 -3.79 17.71 -7.82
N ALA A 202 -2.59 17.13 -7.85
CA ALA A 202 -2.10 16.36 -8.99
C ALA A 202 -3.06 15.21 -9.33
N PHE A 203 -3.50 14.45 -8.32
CA PHE A 203 -4.49 13.38 -8.50
C PHE A 203 -5.81 13.87 -9.11
N LEU A 204 -6.27 15.08 -8.76
CA LEU A 204 -7.50 15.64 -9.32
C LEU A 204 -7.34 16.13 -10.75
N GLU A 205 -6.18 16.72 -11.08
CA GLU A 205 -5.83 17.19 -12.42
C GLU A 205 -5.61 16.05 -13.42
N GLU A 206 -5.06 14.93 -12.94
CA GLU A 206 -4.81 13.73 -13.74
C GLU A 206 -6.08 12.90 -13.92
N HIS A 207 -6.26 12.31 -15.10
CA HIS A 207 -7.35 11.37 -15.33
C HIS A 207 -6.92 9.96 -14.92
N HIS A 208 -7.50 9.46 -13.83
CA HIS A 208 -7.32 8.08 -13.36
C HIS A 208 -8.61 7.28 -13.55
N GLU A 209 -8.47 6.05 -14.06
CA GLU A 209 -9.60 5.10 -14.19
C GLU A 209 -10.10 4.57 -12.83
N ARG A 210 -9.35 4.83 -11.75
CA ARG A 210 -9.61 4.37 -10.38
C ARG A 210 -9.43 5.50 -9.38
N GLY A 211 -9.76 5.23 -8.12
CA GLY A 211 -9.77 6.23 -7.06
C GLY A 211 -11.07 7.01 -7.00
N THR A 212 -12.17 6.41 -7.46
CA THR A 212 -13.47 7.09 -7.61
C THR A 212 -14.06 7.57 -6.28
N ALA A 213 -13.90 6.79 -5.20
CA ALA A 213 -14.40 7.21 -3.89
C ALA A 213 -13.61 8.41 -3.36
N THR A 214 -12.28 8.37 -3.55
CA THR A 214 -11.38 9.46 -3.20
C THR A 214 -11.67 10.72 -4.01
N ARG A 215 -11.71 10.61 -5.33
CA ARG A 215 -11.97 11.74 -6.23
C ARG A 215 -13.27 12.44 -5.89
N ARG A 216 -14.37 11.67 -5.82
CA ARG A 216 -15.68 12.21 -5.49
C ARG A 216 -15.67 12.98 -4.17
N TYR A 217 -15.04 12.41 -3.15
CA TYR A 217 -14.97 13.05 -1.84
C TYR A 217 -14.16 14.35 -1.87
N LEU A 218 -13.03 14.40 -2.58
CA LEU A 218 -12.23 15.61 -2.74
C LEU A 218 -12.97 16.70 -3.54
N GLU A 219 -13.70 16.31 -4.59
CA GLU A 219 -14.55 17.20 -5.38
C GLU A 219 -15.70 17.77 -4.54
N ASP A 220 -16.35 16.94 -3.71
CA ASP A 220 -17.42 17.36 -2.79
C ASP A 220 -16.92 18.37 -1.73
N LEU A 221 -15.62 18.31 -1.37
CA LEU A 221 -14.96 19.29 -0.50
C LEU A 221 -14.53 20.58 -1.22
N GLY A 222 -14.65 20.64 -2.54
CA GLY A 222 -14.19 21.78 -3.35
C GLY A 222 -12.66 21.86 -3.48
N ILE A 223 -11.93 20.81 -3.13
CA ILE A 223 -10.48 20.73 -3.35
C ILE A 223 -10.25 20.58 -4.85
N GLY A 224 -9.36 21.41 -5.44
CA GLY A 224 -9.07 21.41 -6.88
C GLY A 224 -9.95 22.33 -7.73
N SER A 225 -10.98 22.97 -7.14
CA SER A 225 -11.67 24.08 -7.81
C SER A 225 -10.79 25.33 -7.76
N SER A 226 -10.18 25.70 -8.89
CA SER A 226 -9.55 27.01 -9.03
C SER A 226 -10.61 28.08 -8.72
N PRO A 227 -10.34 29.13 -7.91
CA PRO A 227 -11.32 30.19 -7.71
C PRO A 227 -11.71 30.72 -9.07
N ALA A 228 -13.01 30.66 -9.39
CA ALA A 228 -13.56 31.19 -10.62
C ALA A 228 -12.99 32.60 -10.83
N THR A 229 -12.13 32.75 -11.84
CA THR A 229 -11.55 34.03 -12.19
C THR A 229 -12.72 34.96 -12.50
N THR A 230 -12.97 35.90 -11.60
CA THR A 230 -14.03 36.91 -11.72
C THR A 230 -13.48 38.11 -12.48
#